data_AF-A0A0F9F856-F1
#
_entry.id   AF-A0A0F9F856-F1
#
_cell.length_a   1.000
_cell.length_b   1.000
_cell.length_c   1.000
_cell.angle_alpha   90.00
_cell.angle_beta   90.00
_cell.angle_gamma   90.00
#
_symmetry.space_group_name_H-M   'P 1'
#
loop_
_entity.id
_entity.type
_entity.pdbx_description
1 polymer ?
#
loop_
_entity_poly.entity_id
_entity_poly.type
_entity_poly.pdbx_seq_one_letter_code
_entity_poly.pdbx_strand_id
1 'polypeptide(L)'
;MPPFFIALLLNTLAGLATTIGSLIAFFIRKPNKQVISFIMGFSAGVMILVSFVELLQQGIQTNGILVGMSFFLIGMMIMLLIDMKVSHYYEYEEEDSGTLQENKLKNQKNHLKKTSILVALGVFIHNIPEGMLPL
;
A
#
# COMPACT_ATOMS: atom_id res chain seq x y z
N MET A 1 -10.66 29.08 9.76
CA MET A 1 -9.26 28.66 9.55
C MET A 1 -9.04 28.53 8.04
N PRO A 2 -7.93 29.00 7.47
CA PRO A 2 -7.68 28.82 6.05
C PRO A 2 -7.66 27.31 5.74
N PRO A 3 -8.31 26.84 4.66
CA PRO A 3 -8.43 25.41 4.33
C PRO A 3 -7.06 24.71 4.25
N PHE A 4 -6.03 25.45 3.88
CA PHE A 4 -4.63 24.99 3.86
C PHE A 4 -4.12 24.43 5.20
N PHE A 5 -4.39 25.10 6.33
CA PHE A 5 -3.87 24.65 7.63
C PHE A 5 -4.53 23.36 8.10
N ILE A 6 -5.80 23.16 7.75
CA ILE A 6 -6.54 21.94 8.08
C ILE A 6 -5.99 20.77 7.25
N ALA A 7 -5.84 20.95 5.93
CA ALA A 7 -5.26 19.93 5.06
C ALA A 7 -3.82 19.56 5.49
N LEU A 8 -3.00 20.56 5.83
CA LEU A 8 -1.64 20.34 6.35
C LEU A 8 -1.65 19.52 7.64
N LEU A 9 -2.52 19.87 8.60
CA LEU A 9 -2.63 19.16 9.87
C LEU A 9 -3.07 17.71 9.67
N LEU A 10 -4.12 17.49 8.85
CA LEU A 10 -4.64 16.15 8.57
C LEU A 10 -3.61 15.26 7.88
N ASN A 11 -2.90 15.79 6.87
CA ASN A 11 -1.85 15.04 6.17
C ASN A 11 -0.65 14.73 7.11
N THR A 12 -0.29 15.67 7.97
CA THR A 12 0.77 15.45 8.98
C THR A 12 0.35 14.37 9.98
N LEU A 13 -0.90 14.38 10.46
CA LEU A 13 -1.42 13.37 11.36
C LEU A 13 -1.47 11.97 10.69
N ALA A 14 -1.89 11.89 9.43
CA ALA A 14 -1.87 10.65 8.65
C ALA A 14 -0.45 10.08 8.49
N GLY A 15 0.53 10.92 8.16
CA GLY A 15 1.94 10.52 8.08
C GLY A 15 2.52 10.06 9.43
N LEU A 16 2.15 10.74 10.52
CA LEU A 16 2.54 10.34 11.87
C LEU A 16 1.92 8.99 12.27
N ALA A 17 0.68 8.72 11.90
CA ALA A 17 0.03 7.43 12.16
C ALA A 17 0.81 6.27 11.51
N THR A 18 1.24 6.43 10.25
CA THR A 18 2.10 5.45 9.56
C THR A 18 3.44 5.26 10.28
N THR A 19 4.06 6.36 10.71
CA THR A 19 5.33 6.33 11.45
C THR A 19 5.20 5.58 12.77
N ILE A 20 4.14 5.87 13.54
CA ILE A 20 3.85 5.20 14.82
C ILE A 20 3.59 3.70 14.58
N GLY A 21 2.81 3.34 13.56
CA GLY A 21 2.57 1.94 13.19
C GLY A 21 3.86 1.20 12.86
N SER A 22 4.78 1.82 12.11
CA SER A 22 6.09 1.25 11.79
C SER A 22 6.98 1.06 13.03
N LEU A 23 6.92 1.99 13.98
CA LEU A 23 7.67 1.92 15.23
C LEU A 23 7.16 0.78 16.12
N ILE A 24 5.85 0.60 16.22
CA ILE A 24 5.24 -0.54 16.93
C ILE A 24 5.67 -1.86 16.28
N ALA A 25 5.64 -1.94 14.96
CA ALA A 25 6.07 -3.13 14.23
C ALA A 25 7.54 -3.49 14.49
N PHE A 26 8.42 -2.49 14.70
CA PHE A 26 9.83 -2.72 15.04
C PHE A 26 10.03 -3.46 16.37
N PHE A 27 9.17 -3.24 17.36
CA PHE A 27 9.24 -3.96 18.65
C PHE A 27 8.69 -5.39 18.56
N ILE A 28 7.88 -5.70 17.54
CA ILE A 28 7.25 -7.02 17.36
C ILE A 28 8.18 -7.90 16.52
N ARG A 29 9.06 -8.65 17.19
CA ARG A 29 10.08 -9.50 16.54
C ARG A 29 9.53 -10.66 15.71
N LYS A 30 8.37 -11.21 16.10
CA LYS A 30 7.69 -12.34 15.43
C LYS A 30 6.17 -12.15 15.50
N PRO A 31 5.57 -11.38 14.58
CA PRO A 31 4.13 -11.19 14.57
C PRO A 31 3.42 -12.53 14.28
N ASN A 32 2.33 -12.81 15.00
CA ASN A 32 1.47 -13.95 14.72
C ASN A 32 0.80 -13.73 13.36
N LYS A 33 0.86 -14.73 12.46
CA LYS A 33 0.22 -14.68 11.14
C LYS A 33 -1.25 -14.27 11.22
N GLN A 34 -1.99 -14.71 12.24
CA GLN A 34 -3.39 -14.32 12.45
C GLN A 34 -3.56 -12.82 12.66
N VAL A 35 -2.65 -12.19 13.41
CA VAL A 35 -2.68 -10.74 13.67
C VAL A 35 -2.36 -9.96 12.39
N ILE A 36 -1.38 -10.43 11.61
CA ILE A 36 -1.05 -9.80 10.32
C ILE A 36 -2.22 -9.91 9.35
N SER A 37 -2.82 -11.09 9.21
CA SER A 37 -3.99 -11.30 8.35
C SER A 37 -5.18 -10.45 8.79
N PHE A 38 -5.40 -10.29 10.09
CA PHE A 38 -6.44 -9.42 10.63
C PHE A 38 -6.19 -7.95 10.28
N ILE A 39 -4.98 -7.44 10.51
CA ILE A 39 -4.62 -6.04 10.20
C ILE A 39 -4.68 -5.78 8.69
N MET A 40 -4.19 -6.71 7.86
CA MET A 40 -4.27 -6.60 6.40
C MET A 40 -5.73 -6.62 5.91
N GLY A 41 -6.56 -7.53 6.44
CA GLY A 41 -7.98 -7.60 6.10
C GLY A 41 -8.75 -6.35 6.54
N PHE A 42 -8.44 -5.81 7.72
CA PHE A 42 -9.01 -4.55 8.21
C PHE A 42 -8.64 -3.39 7.30
N SER A 43 -7.37 -3.24 6.95
CA SER A 43 -6.89 -2.20 6.03
C SER A 43 -7.55 -2.30 4.65
N ALA A 44 -7.59 -3.52 4.06
CA ALA A 44 -8.26 -3.76 2.79
C ALA A 44 -9.75 -3.38 2.84
N GLY A 45 -10.44 -3.68 3.94
CA GLY A 45 -11.83 -3.29 4.15
C GLY A 45 -12.05 -1.78 4.17
N VAL A 46 -11.19 -1.03 4.90
CA VAL A 46 -11.24 0.44 4.93
C VAL A 46 -11.01 1.02 3.54
N MET A 47 -10.02 0.52 2.80
CA MET A 47 -9.71 1.01 1.45
C MET A 47 -10.80 0.72 0.43
N ILE A 48 -11.46 -0.45 0.52
CA ILE A 48 -12.64 -0.75 -0.30
C ILE A 48 -13.77 0.24 0.02
N LEU A 49 -14.04 0.49 1.30
CA LEU A 49 -15.08 1.43 1.70
C LEU A 49 -14.82 2.84 1.15
N VAL A 50 -13.61 3.37 1.35
CA VAL A 50 -13.19 4.68 0.81
C VAL A 50 -13.31 4.72 -0.72
N SER A 51 -12.87 3.67 -1.40
CA SER A 51 -12.91 3.59 -2.86
C SER A 51 -14.33 3.65 -3.43
N PHE A 52 -15.29 2.96 -2.82
CA PHE A 52 -16.67 2.91 -3.31
C PHE A 52 -17.53 4.09 -2.81
N VAL A 53 -17.35 4.51 -1.57
CA VAL A 53 -18.21 5.51 -0.94
C VAL A 53 -17.74 6.93 -1.24
N GLU A 54 -16.43 7.15 -1.33
CA GLU A 54 -15.86 8.48 -1.58
C GLU A 54 -15.45 8.62 -3.04
N LEU A 55 -14.47 7.83 -3.51
CA LEU A 55 -13.87 8.03 -4.83
C LEU A 55 -14.85 7.79 -5.99
N LEU A 56 -15.58 6.67 -5.97
CA LEU A 56 -16.56 6.37 -7.02
C LEU A 56 -17.71 7.38 -7.01
N GLN A 57 -18.25 7.72 -5.84
CA GLN A 57 -19.33 8.70 -5.73
C GLN A 57 -18.89 10.08 -6.23
N GLN A 58 -17.69 10.52 -5.88
CA GLN A 58 -17.14 11.79 -6.34
C GLN A 58 -16.92 11.80 -7.85
N GLY A 59 -16.44 10.70 -8.43
CA GLY A 59 -16.32 10.53 -9.88
C GLY A 59 -17.68 10.61 -10.60
N ILE A 60 -18.70 9.95 -10.03
CA ILE A 60 -20.08 9.96 -10.54
C ILE A 60 -20.70 11.36 -10.43
N GLN A 61 -20.51 12.05 -9.30
CA GLN A 61 -21.05 13.40 -9.10
C GLN A 61 -20.39 14.42 -10.03
N THR A 62 -19.10 14.26 -10.31
CA THR A 62 -18.34 15.20 -11.14
C THR A 62 -18.61 15.02 -12.63
N ASN A 63 -18.63 13.77 -13.12
CA ASN A 63 -18.64 13.47 -14.56
C ASN A 63 -19.87 12.67 -15.03
N GLY A 64 -20.80 12.37 -14.11
CA GLY A 64 -21.95 11.50 -14.36
C GLY A 64 -21.64 10.01 -14.18
N ILE A 65 -22.70 9.23 -13.98
CA ILE A 65 -22.63 7.79 -13.64
C ILE A 65 -21.79 7.01 -14.65
N LEU A 66 -22.05 7.22 -15.94
CA LEU A 66 -21.44 6.41 -17.00
C LEU A 66 -19.93 6.64 -17.11
N VAL A 67 -19.49 7.89 -17.02
CA VAL A 67 -18.06 8.24 -17.06
C VAL A 67 -17.37 7.83 -15.76
N GLY A 68 -17.96 8.14 -14.60
CA GLY A 68 -17.40 7.78 -13.30
C GLY A 68 -17.19 6.27 -13.13
N MET A 69 -18.19 5.46 -13.46
CA MET A 69 -18.07 3.99 -13.42
C MET A 69 -17.04 3.45 -14.43
N SER A 70 -16.98 4.02 -15.64
CA SER A 70 -16.03 3.57 -16.67
C SER A 70 -14.59 3.79 -16.21
N PHE A 71 -14.25 4.99 -15.73
CA PHE A 71 -12.90 5.29 -15.25
C PHE A 71 -12.54 4.52 -13.98
N PHE A 72 -13.49 4.31 -13.06
CA PHE A 72 -13.28 3.49 -11.87
C PHE A 72 -12.95 2.03 -12.24
N LEU A 73 -13.70 1.45 -13.19
CA LEU A 73 -13.47 0.08 -13.64
C LEU A 73 -12.14 -0.07 -14.40
N ILE A 74 -11.79 0.91 -15.23
CA ILE A 74 -10.49 0.96 -15.91
C ILE A 74 -9.36 1.04 -14.87
N GLY A 75 -9.48 1.90 -13.86
CA GLY A 75 -8.51 2.01 -12.77
C GLY A 75 -8.33 0.70 -12.00
N MET A 76 -9.43 0.02 -11.69
CA MET A 76 -9.42 -1.30 -11.05
C MET A 76 -8.71 -2.36 -11.91
N MET A 77 -8.97 -2.39 -13.22
CA MET A 77 -8.30 -3.31 -14.14
C MET A 77 -6.80 -3.03 -14.25
N ILE A 78 -6.39 -1.77 -14.31
CA ILE A 78 -4.97 -1.39 -14.32
C ILE A 78 -4.29 -1.86 -13.03
N MET A 79 -4.91 -1.63 -11.86
CA MET A 79 -4.34 -2.06 -10.59
C MET A 79 -4.20 -3.59 -10.52
N LEU A 80 -5.21 -4.33 -10.98
CA LEU A 80 -5.16 -5.79 -11.07
C LEU A 80 -4.01 -6.27 -11.96
N LEU A 81 -3.80 -5.64 -13.11
CA LEU A 81 -2.68 -5.96 -14.01
C LEU A 81 -1.31 -5.66 -13.39
N ILE A 82 -1.20 -4.57 -12.62
CA ILE A 82 0.02 -4.24 -11.88
C ILE A 82 0.29 -5.30 -10.82
N ASP A 83 -0.70 -5.64 -10.00
CA ASP A 83 -0.57 -6.62 -8.91
C ASP A 83 -0.17 -8.00 -9.44
N MET A 84 -0.82 -8.44 -10.53
CA MET A 84 -0.51 -9.72 -11.17
C MET A 84 0.92 -9.76 -11.74
N LYS A 85 1.41 -8.63 -12.31
CA LYS A 85 2.80 -8.55 -12.79
C LYS A 85 3.81 -8.49 -11.65
N VAL A 86 3.53 -7.72 -10.59
CA VAL A 86 4.42 -7.55 -9.45
C VAL A 86 4.54 -8.86 -8.66
N SER A 87 3.43 -9.56 -8.41
CA SER A 87 3.44 -10.85 -7.71
C SER A 87 4.34 -11.88 -8.40
N HIS A 88 4.34 -11.93 -9.73
CA HIS A 88 5.13 -12.91 -10.47
C HIS A 88 6.65 -12.67 -10.39
N TYR A 89 7.09 -11.44 -10.11
CA TYR A 89 8.51 -11.14 -9.91
C TYR A 89 9.06 -11.66 -8.57
N TYR A 90 8.21 -11.85 -7.56
CA TYR A 90 8.64 -12.26 -6.21
C TYR A 90 8.61 -13.77 -5.99
N GLU A 91 7.80 -14.51 -6.76
CA GLU A 91 7.67 -15.97 -6.61
C GLU A 91 8.86 -16.73 -7.21
N TYR A 92 9.62 -16.10 -8.12
CA TYR A 92 10.75 -16.72 -8.82
C TYR A 92 12.07 -16.79 -8.03
N GLU A 93 12.14 -16.20 -6.83
CA GLU A 93 13.37 -16.15 -6.01
C GLU A 93 13.37 -17.07 -4.78
N GLU A 94 12.28 -17.78 -4.48
CA GLU A 94 12.23 -18.70 -3.34
C GLU A 94 12.65 -20.15 -3.65
N GLU A 95 12.85 -20.52 -4.93
CA GLU A 95 13.07 -21.91 -5.35
C GLU A 95 14.54 -22.29 -5.66
N ASP A 96 15.54 -21.73 -4.96
CA ASP A 96 16.91 -22.29 -5.02
C ASP A 96 17.52 -22.51 -3.63
N SER A 97 17.06 -23.60 -3.02
CA SER A 97 17.58 -24.15 -1.78
C SER A 97 18.55 -25.30 -2.05
N GLY A 98 19.71 -25.00 -2.63
CA GLY A 98 20.78 -25.99 -2.78
C GLY A 98 22.18 -25.38 -2.87
N THR A 99 22.90 -25.35 -1.74
CA THR A 99 24.36 -25.09 -1.61
C THR A 99 24.84 -23.62 -1.62
N LEU A 100 25.90 -23.33 -0.84
CA LEU A 100 26.69 -22.06 -0.74
C LEU A 100 26.24 -21.02 0.33
N GLN A 101 26.51 -21.36 1.59
CA GLN A 101 26.16 -20.62 2.81
C GLN A 101 26.82 -19.23 2.99
N GLU A 102 27.99 -18.96 2.38
CA GLU A 102 28.64 -17.63 2.48
C GLU A 102 28.15 -16.61 1.43
N ASN A 103 27.84 -17.06 0.21
CA ASN A 103 27.23 -16.19 -0.81
C ASN A 103 25.75 -15.89 -0.51
N LYS A 104 25.04 -16.81 0.19
CA LYS A 104 23.65 -16.60 0.62
C LYS A 104 23.48 -15.41 1.55
N LEU A 105 24.36 -15.16 2.54
CA LEU A 105 24.20 -14.01 3.44
C LEU A 105 24.40 -12.67 2.72
N LYS A 106 25.33 -12.59 1.76
CA LYS A 106 25.58 -11.38 0.98
C LYS A 106 24.44 -11.13 -0.01
N ASN A 107 23.95 -12.18 -0.67
CA ASN A 107 22.85 -12.10 -1.62
C ASN A 107 21.51 -11.82 -0.90
N GLN A 108 21.25 -12.47 0.24
CA GLN A 108 20.07 -12.24 1.08
C GLN A 108 20.06 -10.83 1.69
N LYS A 109 21.21 -10.29 2.14
CA LYS A 109 21.29 -8.89 2.59
C LYS A 109 20.99 -7.90 1.45
N ASN A 110 21.45 -8.18 0.22
CA ASN A 110 21.10 -7.36 -0.93
C ASN A 110 19.62 -7.51 -1.32
N HIS A 111 19.06 -8.72 -1.21
CA HIS A 111 17.66 -8.99 -1.50
C HIS A 111 16.72 -8.28 -0.50
N LEU A 112 16.99 -8.43 0.79
CA LEU A 112 16.25 -7.77 1.87
C LEU A 112 16.30 -6.24 1.76
N LYS A 113 17.44 -5.67 1.34
CA LYS A 113 17.55 -4.23 1.07
C LYS A 113 16.68 -3.80 -0.11
N LYS A 114 16.70 -4.55 -1.22
CA LYS A 114 15.86 -4.28 -2.39
C LYS A 114 14.37 -4.39 -2.06
N THR A 115 13.94 -5.46 -1.39
CA THR A 115 12.55 -5.65 -0.95
C THR A 115 12.12 -4.53 -0.01
N SER A 116 12.95 -4.17 0.98
CA SER A 116 12.63 -3.07 1.90
C SER A 116 12.46 -1.72 1.17
N ILE A 117 13.32 -1.43 0.19
CA ILE A 117 13.22 -0.20 -0.63
C ILE A 117 11.96 -0.24 -1.50
N LEU A 118 11.65 -1.36 -2.14
CA LEU A 118 10.44 -1.53 -2.95
C LEU A 118 9.16 -1.39 -2.12
N VAL A 119 9.12 -1.98 -0.92
CA VAL A 119 8.00 -1.85 0.02
C VAL A 119 7.87 -0.40 0.49
N ALA A 120 8.96 0.25 0.87
CA ALA A 120 8.93 1.65 1.27
C ALA A 120 8.43 2.57 0.14
N LEU A 121 8.85 2.31 -1.09
CA LEU A 121 8.45 3.06 -2.27
C LEU A 121 6.98 2.79 -2.64
N GLY A 122 6.51 1.55 -2.50
CA GLY A 122 5.11 1.18 -2.69
C GLY A 122 4.19 1.86 -1.68
N VAL A 123 4.53 1.84 -0.39
CA VAL A 123 3.79 2.56 0.66
C VAL A 123 3.78 4.06 0.39
N PHE A 124 4.91 4.63 -0.03
CA PHE A 124 5.00 6.06 -0.38
C PHE A 124 4.06 6.43 -1.53
N ILE A 125 4.05 5.65 -2.62
CA ILE A 125 3.17 5.89 -3.77
C ILE A 125 1.70 5.76 -3.37
N HIS A 126 1.36 4.80 -2.52
CA HIS A 126 -0.01 4.57 -2.07
C HIS A 126 -0.56 5.71 -1.18
N ASN A 127 0.29 6.29 -0.34
CA ASN A 127 -0.10 7.40 0.54
C ASN A 127 -0.35 8.72 -0.21
N ILE A 128 0.11 8.87 -1.46
CA ILE A 128 -0.12 10.09 -2.25
C ILE A 128 -1.61 10.26 -2.59
N PRO A 129 -2.30 9.28 -3.22
CA PRO A 129 -3.74 9.32 -3.43
C PRO A 129 -4.54 9.58 -2.16
N GLU A 130 -4.17 8.93 -1.05
CA GLU A 130 -4.85 9.12 0.24
C GLU A 130 -4.66 10.54 0.79
N GLY A 131 -3.47 11.12 0.64
CA GLY A 131 -3.18 12.49 1.05
C GLY A 131 -3.87 13.56 0.20
N MET A 132 -4.39 13.21 -0.98
CA MET A 132 -5.14 14.10 -1.87
C MET A 132 -6.65 14.13 -1.58
N LEU A 133 -7.20 13.13 -0.89
CA LEU A 133 -8.62 13.07 -0.50
C LEU A 133 -9.10 14.24 0.39
N PRO A 134 -8.31 14.77 1.35
CA PRO A 134 -8.74 15.87 2.21
C PRO A 134 -8.72 17.28 1.56
N LEU A 135 -8.36 17.39 0.27
CA LEU A 135 -8.18 18.65 -0.48
C LEU A 135 -9.30 18.87 -1.49
#